data_AF-A0A938RLF2-F1
#
_entry.id   AF-A0A938RLF2-F1
#
_cell.length_a   1.000
_cell.length_b   1.000
_cell.length_c   1.000
_cell.angle_alpha   90.00
_cell.angle_beta   90.00
_cell.angle_gamma   90.00
#
_symmetry.space_group_name_H-M   'P 1'
#
loop_
_entity.id
_entity.type
_entity.pdbx_description
1 polymer ?
#
loop_
_entity_poly.entity_id
_entity_poly.type
_entity_poly.pdbx_seq_one_letter_code
_entity_poly.pdbx_strand_id
1 'polypeptide(L)' 'MRTHNALDKELQNELKGLPLLHQRKILDIVRLMKRGSGATQKKHDILDLRGCGKGTWKGVDAQQYVNTLREEWD' A
#
# COMPACT_ATOMS: atom_id res chain seq x y z
N MET A 1 -30.05 3.08 -17.70
CA MET A 1 -29.88 3.98 -16.53
C MET A 1 -30.85 3.72 -15.36
N ARG A 2 -31.59 2.59 -15.30
CA ARG A 2 -32.60 2.33 -14.23
C ARG A 2 -32.20 1.26 -13.19
N THR A 3 -31.12 0.51 -13.41
CA THR A 3 -30.74 -0.66 -12.59
C THR A 3 -29.96 -0.30 -11.32
N HIS A 4 -29.20 0.79 -11.32
CA HIS A 4 -28.39 1.19 -10.15
C HIS A 4 -29.24 1.49 -8.91
N ASN A 5 -30.33 2.24 -9.09
CA ASN A 5 -31.13 2.77 -7.98
C ASN A 5 -31.93 1.68 -7.22
N ALA A 6 -32.27 0.58 -7.89
CA ALA A 6 -32.93 -0.57 -7.24
C ALA A 6 -31.92 -1.34 -6.37
N LEU A 7 -30.74 -1.60 -6.92
CA LEU A 7 -29.64 -2.29 -6.24
C LEU A 7 -29.16 -1.51 -5.00
N ASP A 8 -29.05 -0.19 -5.13
CA ASP A 8 -28.62 0.69 -4.03
C ASP A 8 -29.60 0.64 -2.84
N LYS A 9 -30.91 0.55 -3.13
CA LYS A 9 -31.95 0.44 -2.09
C LYS A 9 -31.94 -0.92 -1.40
N GLU A 10 -31.73 -1.98 -2.16
CA GLU A 10 -31.65 -3.34 -1.63
C GLU A 10 -30.44 -3.49 -0.71
N LEU A 11 -29.27 -3.01 -1.15
CA LEU A 11 -28.05 -2.96 -0.35
C LEU A 11 -28.22 -2.13 0.92
N GLN A 12 -28.89 -0.98 0.85
CA GLN A 12 -29.17 -0.16 2.04
C GLN A 12 -30.05 -0.88 3.05
N ASN A 13 -31.03 -1.67 2.61
CA ASN A 13 -31.90 -2.43 3.49
C ASN A 13 -31.14 -3.57 4.18
N GLU A 14 -30.30 -4.29 3.45
CA GLU A 14 -29.42 -5.32 4.02
C GLU A 14 -28.46 -4.72 5.05
N LEU A 15 -27.84 -3.57 4.73
CA LEU A 15 -26.94 -2.86 5.63
C LEU A 15 -27.64 -2.41 6.92
N LYS A 16 -28.89 -1.95 6.83
CA LYS A 16 -29.70 -1.56 8.01
C LYS A 16 -30.10 -2.75 8.87
N GLY A 17 -30.29 -3.93 8.28
CA GLY A 17 -30.61 -5.17 9.00
C GLY A 17 -29.42 -5.78 9.76
N LEU A 18 -28.19 -5.37 9.44
CA LEU A 18 -26.97 -5.86 10.08
C LEU A 18 -26.74 -5.21 11.46
N PRO A 19 -26.22 -5.96 12.45
CA PRO A 19 -25.80 -5.40 13.72
C PRO A 19 -24.73 -4.31 13.55
N LEU A 20 -24.75 -3.28 14.43
CA LEU A 20 -23.86 -2.12 14.37
C LEU A 20 -22.36 -2.47 14.23
N LEU A 21 -21.93 -3.58 14.84
CA LEU A 21 -20.55 -4.08 14.74
C LEU A 21 -20.15 -4.42 13.29
N HIS A 22 -21.06 -5.04 12.53
CA HIS A 22 -20.82 -5.45 11.16
C HIS A 22 -20.86 -4.26 10.20
N GLN A 23 -21.76 -3.31 10.43
CA GLN A 23 -21.79 -2.04 9.69
C GLN A 23 -20.45 -1.29 9.82
N ARG A 24 -19.88 -1.26 11.04
CA ARG A 24 -18.57 -0.64 11.29
C ARG A 24 -17.43 -1.36 10.55
N LYS A 25 -17.40 -2.71 10.59
CA LYS A 25 -16.41 -3.50 9.84
C LYS A 25 -16.48 -3.23 8.34
N ILE A 26 -17.69 -3.18 7.77
CA ILE A 26 -17.88 -2.88 6.35
C ILE A 26 -17.35 -1.48 6.01
N LEU A 27 -17.64 -0.48 6.84
CA LEU A 27 -17.11 0.88 6.67
C LEU A 27 -15.58 0.90 6.68
N ASP A 28 -14.96 0.16 7.59
CA ASP A 28 -13.50 0.09 7.68
C ASP A 28 -12.88 -0.62 6.48
N ILE A 29 -13.49 -1.70 5.97
CA ILE A 29 -13.08 -2.37 4.72
C ILE A 29 -13.19 -1.40 3.53
N VAL A 30 -14.30 -0.68 3.40
CA VAL A 30 -14.48 0.30 2.31
C VAL A 30 -13.45 1.42 2.40
N ARG A 31 -13.12 1.89 3.61
CA ARG A 31 -12.05 2.88 3.83
C ARG A 31 -10.68 2.34 3.43
N LEU A 32 -10.38 1.08 3.78
CA LEU A 32 -9.13 0.42 3.38
C LEU A 32 -9.04 0.27 1.86
N MET A 33 -10.14 -0.15 1.21
CA MET A 33 -10.20 -0.25 -0.25
C MET A 33 -9.97 1.10 -0.92
N LYS A 34 -10.58 2.19 -0.42
CA LYS A 34 -10.34 3.56 -0.94
C LYS A 34 -8.90 4.04 -0.73
N ARG A 35 -8.28 3.72 0.42
CA ARG A 35 -6.88 4.04 0.68
C ARG A 35 -5.93 3.27 -0.25
N GLY A 36 -6.21 1.99 -0.50
CA GLY A 36 -5.42 1.16 -1.41
C GLY A 36 -5.62 1.48 -2.89
N SER A 37 -6.77 2.03 -3.28
CA SER A 37 -7.10 2.38 -4.68
C SER A 37 -6.76 3.82 -5.07
N GLY A 38 -6.57 4.72 -4.10
CA GLY A 38 -6.14 6.10 -4.35
C GLY A 38 -4.62 6.25 -4.60
N ALA A 39 -3.83 5.28 -4.17
CA ALA A 39 -2.51 5.10 -4.70
C ALA A 39 -2.68 4.35 -6.03
N THR A 40 -2.77 5.09 -7.14
CA THR A 40 -2.32 4.55 -8.43
C THR A 40 -1.07 3.74 -8.13
N GLN A 41 -1.08 2.43 -8.39
CA GLN A 41 0.17 1.65 -8.36
C GLN A 41 1.08 2.36 -9.34
N LYS A 42 1.89 3.29 -8.85
CA LYS A 42 2.91 3.92 -9.65
C LYS A 42 3.73 2.74 -10.10
N LYS A 43 3.80 2.52 -11.42
CA LYS A 43 4.83 1.67 -11.99
C LYS A 43 6.13 2.34 -11.60
N HIS A 44 6.68 1.92 -10.47
CA HIS A 44 7.99 2.33 -10.03
C HIS A 44 8.98 1.62 -10.94
N ASP A 45 9.83 2.40 -11.59
CA ASP A 45 10.96 1.84 -12.30
C ASP A 45 12.05 1.57 -11.25
N ILE A 46 12.76 0.45 -11.36
CA ILE A 46 13.94 0.20 -10.50
C ILE A 46 14.97 1.32 -10.67
N LEU A 47 14.99 2.00 -11.82
CA LEU A 47 15.82 3.16 -12.09
C LEU A 47 15.48 4.38 -11.22
N ASP A 48 14.26 4.45 -10.65
CA ASP A 48 13.88 5.53 -9.71
C ASP A 48 14.71 5.50 -8.42
N LEU A 49 15.30 4.35 -8.09
CA LEU A 49 16.18 4.17 -6.93
C LEU A 49 17.63 4.59 -7.21
N ARG A 50 17.97 4.91 -8.46
CA ARG A 50 19.34 5.29 -8.85
C ARG A 50 19.74 6.57 -8.15
N GLY A 51 20.77 6.48 -7.30
CA GLY A 51 21.33 7.64 -6.60
C GLY A 51 20.68 7.96 -5.26
N CYS A 52 19.60 7.26 -4.87
CA CYS A 52 19.01 7.41 -3.53
C CYS A 52 20.00 7.10 -2.40
N GLY A 53 20.96 6.20 -2.64
CA GLY A 53 22.02 5.87 -1.67
C GLY A 53 23.17 6.87 -1.58
N LYS A 54 23.29 7.85 -2.50
CA LYS A 54 24.50 8.71 -2.59
C LYS A 54 24.81 9.45 -1.29
N GLY A 55 23.78 9.87 -0.56
CA GLY A 55 23.93 10.53 0.74
C GLY A 55 24.41 9.56 1.84
N THR A 56 23.83 8.36 1.88
CA THR A 56 24.17 7.30 2.84
C THR A 56 25.61 6.82 2.68
N TRP A 57 26.10 6.75 1.45
CA TRP A 57 27.47 6.33 1.12
C TRP A 57 28.48 7.49 1.08
N LYS A 58 28.09 8.70 1.50
CA LYS A 58 28.98 9.87 1.44
C LYS A 58 30.12 9.71 2.45
N GLY A 59 31.36 9.62 1.95
CA GLY A 59 32.55 9.44 2.79
C GLY A 59 32.80 7.99 3.22
N VAL A 60 32.00 7.04 2.73
CA VAL A 60 32.20 5.60 2.93
C VAL A 60 32.71 5.01 1.63
N ASP A 61 33.86 4.35 1.66
CA ASP A 61 34.31 3.53 0.55
C ASP A 61 33.48 2.25 0.50
N ALA A 62 32.60 2.16 -0.50
CA ALA A 62 31.73 1.01 -0.70
C ALA A 62 32.50 -0.29 -0.91
N GLN A 63 33.68 -0.23 -1.56
CA GLN A 63 34.50 -1.40 -1.80
C GLN A 63 35.15 -1.90 -0.51
N GLN A 64 35.65 -0.98 0.31
CA GLN A 64 36.21 -1.33 1.62
C GLN A 64 35.14 -1.95 2.53
N TYR A 65 33.95 -1.36 2.57
CA TYR A 65 32.83 -1.87 3.36
C TYR A 65 32.45 -3.31 2.98
N VAL A 66 32.37 -3.61 1.68
CA VAL A 66 32.07 -4.96 1.18
C VAL A 66 33.20 -5.94 1.54
N ASN A 67 34.45 -5.50 1.47
CA ASN A 67 35.59 -6.36 1.81
C ASN A 67 35.57 -6.75 3.30
N THR A 68 35.33 -5.80 4.20
CA THR A 68 35.19 -6.09 5.64
C THR A 68 34.05 -7.07 5.91
N LEU A 69 32.90 -6.90 5.26
CA LEU A 69 31.78 -7.83 5.40
C LEU A 69 32.11 -9.25 4.88
N ARG A 70 32.97 -9.39 3.87
CA ARG A 70 33.39 -10.72 3.40
C ARG A 70 34.33 -11.39 4.39
N GLU A 71 35.27 -10.63 4.95
CA GLU A 71 36.17 -11.12 5.99
C GLU A 71 35.41 -11.55 7.26
N GLU A 72 34.24 -10.98 7.55
CA GLU A 72 33.38 -11.41 8.66
C GLU A 72 32.64 -12.75 8.41
N TRP A 73 32.58 -13.21 7.16
CA TRP A 73 31.83 -14.41 6.76
C TRP A 73 32.73 -15.60 6.38
N ASP A 74 34.05 -15.38 6.30
CA ASP A 74 35.09 -16.42 6.18
C ASP A 74 35.59 -16.84 7.57
#